data_AF-A0A963CNU3-F1
#
_entry.id   AF-A0A963CNU3-F1
#
_cell.length_a   1.000
_cell.length_b   1.000
_cell.length_c   1.000
_cell.angle_alpha   90.00
_cell.angle_beta   90.00
_cell.angle_gamma   90.00
#
_symmetry.space_group_name_H-M   'P 1'
#
loop_
_entity.id
_entity.type
_entity.pdbx_description
1 polymer ?
#
loop_
_entity_poly.entity_id
_entity_poly.type
_entity_poly.pdbx_seq_one_letter_code
_entity_poly.pdbx_strand_id
1 'polypeptide(L)'
;FNQYYERDLDATMPRTKNRPFVTGDLPYNRWWLLVISSLLLVGVGIAGFALNGMAALHIFLGAFFYAIVYTVWLKRRTWLNIVIGGASGSFAVLAGAAVVDPQLSAVPVLLAIVLFLWTPSHFWSLAIAQKSAYASAGVPMLPVVVGNQAAAKAVLANTALLVTISVLPFFFGLGWIYLLGAVAGGGYFLLRNIQLVRDPSSKMAMSSFFASLIQLIVLLVFAVLDSQLIG
;
A
#
# COMPACT_ATOMS: atom_id res chain seq x y z
N PHE A 1 3.71 7.54 14.71
CA PHE A 1 3.05 8.78 14.22
C PHE A 1 1.56 8.62 13.98
N ASN A 2 1.12 7.73 13.08
CA ASN A 2 -0.30 7.59 12.70
C ASN A 2 -1.26 7.43 13.91
N GLN A 3 -0.98 6.50 14.82
CA GLN A 3 -1.80 6.30 16.02
C GLN A 3 -1.83 7.52 16.97
N TYR A 4 -0.77 8.32 17.01
CA TYR A 4 -0.71 9.53 17.81
C TYR A 4 -1.60 10.63 17.20
N TYR A 5 -1.46 10.86 15.89
CA TYR A 5 -2.19 11.91 15.19
C TYR A 5 -3.69 11.61 15.07
N GLU A 6 -4.05 10.34 14.96
CA GLU A 6 -5.44 9.90 14.71
C GLU A 6 -6.18 9.43 15.95
N ARG A 7 -5.70 9.79 17.14
CA ARG A 7 -6.29 9.37 18.41
C ARG A 7 -7.81 9.60 18.48
N ASP A 8 -8.28 10.75 18.04
CA ASP A 8 -9.70 11.14 18.01
C ASP A 8 -10.52 10.29 17.05
N LEU A 9 -9.97 9.99 15.86
CA LEU A 9 -10.60 9.13 14.87
C LEU A 9 -10.60 7.67 15.34
N ASP A 10 -9.51 7.22 15.94
CA ASP A 10 -9.37 5.85 16.43
C ASP A 10 -10.35 5.56 17.58
N ALA A 11 -10.66 6.56 18.39
CA ALA A 11 -11.65 6.44 19.48
C ALA A 11 -13.07 6.13 18.98
N THR A 12 -13.43 6.53 17.75
CA THR A 12 -14.77 6.32 17.20
C THR A 12 -14.92 5.03 16.38
N MET A 13 -13.81 4.34 16.09
CA MET A 13 -13.80 3.14 15.25
C MET A 13 -13.70 1.86 16.10
N PRO A 14 -14.64 0.89 15.95
CA PRO A 14 -14.63 -0.36 16.73
C PRO A 14 -13.32 -1.14 16.67
N ARG A 15 -12.61 -1.06 15.54
CA ARG A 15 -11.34 -1.77 15.31
C ARG A 15 -10.13 -1.10 15.97
N THR A 16 -10.16 0.22 16.18
CA THR A 16 -8.99 0.98 16.61
C THR A 16 -9.16 1.69 17.96
N LYS A 17 -10.35 1.60 18.58
CA LYS A 17 -10.62 2.12 19.93
C LYS A 17 -9.72 1.56 21.05
N ASN A 18 -9.09 0.41 20.80
CA ASN A 18 -8.18 -0.24 21.76
C ASN A 18 -6.69 0.13 21.52
N ARG A 19 -6.40 1.15 20.70
CA ARG A 19 -5.00 1.58 20.46
C ARG A 19 -4.42 2.28 21.70
N PRO A 20 -3.10 2.16 21.97
CA PRO A 20 -2.47 2.67 23.19
C PRO A 20 -2.69 4.16 23.50
N PHE A 21 -2.74 5.02 22.47
CA PHE A 21 -3.02 6.46 22.64
C PHE A 21 -4.50 6.78 22.93
N VAL A 22 -5.42 5.85 22.62
CA VAL A 22 -6.85 5.96 22.91
C VAL A 22 -7.14 5.47 24.33
N THR A 23 -6.60 4.29 24.69
CA THR A 23 -6.78 3.65 26.00
C THR A 23 -6.08 4.40 27.13
N GLY A 24 -5.02 5.15 26.82
CA GLY A 24 -4.23 5.89 27.79
C GLY A 24 -2.98 5.13 28.26
N ASP A 25 -2.72 3.94 27.72
CA ASP A 25 -1.47 3.20 27.96
C ASP A 25 -0.24 4.03 27.56
N LEU A 26 -0.39 4.86 26.53
CA LEU A 26 0.58 5.90 26.18
C LEU A 26 -0.03 7.30 26.40
N PRO A 27 0.63 8.19 27.17
CA PRO A 27 0.09 9.51 27.46
C PRO A 27 0.07 10.36 26.19
N TYR A 28 -1.08 10.98 25.89
CA TYR A 28 -1.22 11.89 24.76
C TYR A 28 -0.63 13.27 25.09
N ASN A 29 0.65 13.46 24.77
CA ASN A 29 1.37 14.73 24.99
C ASN A 29 2.32 15.03 23.82
N ARG A 30 2.87 16.25 23.78
CA ARG A 30 3.75 16.69 22.67
C ARG A 30 5.13 16.01 22.67
N TRP A 31 5.56 15.42 23.78
CA TRP A 31 6.85 14.71 23.86
C TRP A 31 6.93 13.55 22.88
N TRP A 32 5.82 12.87 22.59
CA TRP A 32 5.79 11.82 21.58
C TRP A 32 6.13 12.31 20.18
N LEU A 33 5.82 13.55 19.82
CA LEU A 33 6.24 14.10 18.53
C LEU A 33 7.76 14.20 18.44
N LEU A 34 8.42 14.63 19.52
CA LEU A 34 9.88 14.66 19.59
C LEU A 34 10.46 13.25 19.48
N VAL A 35 9.94 12.28 20.25
CA VAL A 35 10.41 10.88 20.19
C VAL A 35 10.24 10.29 18.79
N ILE A 36 9.07 10.46 18.18
CA ILE A 36 8.78 9.92 16.83
C ILE A 36 9.66 10.58 15.78
N SER A 37 9.82 11.91 15.82
CA SER A 37 10.68 12.63 14.88
C SER A 37 12.15 12.26 15.07
N SER A 38 12.63 12.11 16.31
CA SER A 38 13.99 11.65 16.60
C SER A 38 14.23 10.23 16.10
N LEU A 39 13.29 9.30 16.31
CA LEU A 39 13.40 7.94 15.77
C LEU A 39 13.49 7.93 14.25
N LEU A 40 12.71 8.78 13.56
CA LEU A 40 12.81 8.94 12.12
C LEU A 40 14.17 9.48 11.69
N LEU A 41 14.63 10.57 12.32
CA LEU A 41 15.93 11.18 12.00
C LEU A 41 17.10 10.24 12.25
N VAL A 42 17.08 9.51 13.36
CA VAL A 42 18.10 8.50 13.68
C VAL A 42 18.04 7.36 12.67
N GLY A 43 16.85 6.84 12.35
CA GLY A 43 16.70 5.76 11.37
C GLY A 43 17.18 6.14 9.97
N VAL A 44 16.81 7.33 9.48
CA VAL A 44 17.28 7.87 8.19
C VAL A 44 18.78 8.17 8.24
N GLY A 45 19.28 8.70 9.34
CA GLY A 45 20.71 8.94 9.56
C GLY A 45 21.51 7.66 9.49
N ILE A 46 21.10 6.62 10.23
CA ILE A 46 21.72 5.28 10.18
C ILE A 46 21.70 4.74 8.76
N ALA A 47 20.58 4.83 8.04
CA ALA A 47 20.51 4.39 6.64
C ALA A 47 21.48 5.17 5.74
N GLY A 48 21.63 6.48 5.93
CA GLY A 48 22.55 7.30 5.16
C GLY A 48 24.01 6.96 5.40
N PHE A 49 24.38 6.69 6.66
CA PHE A 49 25.75 6.32 7.05
C PHE A 49 26.09 4.86 6.74
N ALA A 50 25.18 3.93 7.00
CA ALA A 50 25.44 2.49 6.90
C ALA A 50 25.14 1.90 5.51
N LEU A 51 24.26 2.53 4.72
CA LEU A 51 23.85 2.06 3.41
C LEU A 51 24.33 3.06 2.34
N ASN A 52 23.52 4.07 2.04
CA ASN A 52 23.86 5.18 1.15
C ASN A 52 22.77 6.26 1.19
N GLY A 53 23.06 7.42 0.61
CA GLY A 53 22.14 8.56 0.56
C GLY A 53 20.83 8.29 -0.19
N MET A 54 20.83 7.45 -1.23
CA MET A 54 19.63 7.12 -1.98
C MET A 54 18.67 6.23 -1.18
N ALA A 55 19.18 5.19 -0.51
CA ALA A 55 18.37 4.37 0.38
C ALA A 55 17.76 5.20 1.51
N ALA A 56 18.55 6.09 2.13
CA ALA A 56 18.09 7.00 3.17
C ALA A 56 16.99 7.96 2.68
N LEU A 57 17.15 8.52 1.47
CA LEU A 57 16.15 9.37 0.84
C LEU A 57 14.81 8.63 0.65
N HIS A 58 14.84 7.41 0.12
CA HIS A 58 13.62 6.62 -0.09
C HIS A 58 12.96 6.23 1.24
N ILE A 59 13.72 5.87 2.27
CA ILE A 59 13.19 5.62 3.62
C ILE A 59 12.49 6.87 4.16
N PHE A 60 13.14 8.03 4.04
CA PHE A 60 12.55 9.31 4.44
C PHE A 60 11.26 9.61 3.67
N LEU A 61 11.28 9.48 2.33
CA LEU A 61 10.12 9.72 1.49
C LEU A 61 8.96 8.77 1.83
N GLY A 62 9.25 7.49 2.09
CA GLY A 62 8.25 6.53 2.54
C GLY A 62 7.58 6.94 3.84
N ALA A 63 8.37 7.36 4.83
CA ALA A 63 7.86 7.85 6.11
C ALA A 63 7.09 9.17 5.96
N PHE A 64 7.60 10.11 5.17
CA PHE A 64 6.99 11.41 4.91
C PHE A 64 5.64 11.26 4.20
N PHE A 65 5.55 10.44 3.15
CA PHE A 65 4.29 10.18 2.46
C PHE A 65 3.27 9.50 3.37
N TYR A 66 3.68 8.58 4.23
CA TYR A 66 2.76 7.95 5.17
C TYR A 66 2.28 8.90 6.27
N ALA A 67 3.20 9.64 6.89
CA ALA A 67 2.91 10.49 8.04
C ALA A 67 2.26 11.81 7.62
N ILE A 68 2.79 12.51 6.64
CA ILE A 68 2.34 13.87 6.30
C ILE A 68 1.30 13.81 5.18
N VAL A 69 1.66 13.21 4.04
CA VAL A 69 0.78 13.22 2.86
C VAL A 69 -0.48 12.41 3.12
N TYR A 70 -0.35 11.17 3.57
CA TYR A 70 -1.50 10.31 3.86
C TYR A 70 -2.20 10.71 5.16
N THR A 71 -1.53 10.55 6.31
CA THR A 71 -2.19 10.65 7.63
C THR A 71 -2.71 12.06 7.94
N VAL A 72 -1.88 13.10 7.77
CA VAL A 72 -2.24 14.48 8.12
C VAL A 72 -3.13 15.12 7.05
N TRP A 73 -2.71 15.01 5.79
CA TRP A 73 -3.30 15.80 4.71
C TRP A 73 -4.49 15.11 4.06
N LEU A 74 -4.30 13.93 3.47
CA LEU A 74 -5.30 13.39 2.54
C LEU A 74 -6.36 12.54 3.21
N LYS A 75 -6.01 11.74 4.24
CA LYS A 75 -6.89 10.68 4.75
C LYS A 75 -8.30 11.15 5.09
N ARG A 76 -8.43 12.29 5.77
CA ARG A 76 -9.73 12.87 6.16
C ARG A 76 -10.34 13.80 5.10
N ARG A 77 -9.62 14.15 4.04
CA ARG A 77 -10.02 15.21 3.09
C ARG A 77 -10.46 14.69 1.73
N THR A 78 -9.96 13.54 1.28
CA THR A 78 -10.23 13.06 -0.07
C THR A 78 -10.20 11.53 -0.17
N TRP A 79 -10.97 10.99 -1.11
CA TRP A 79 -10.95 9.58 -1.48
C TRP A 79 -9.65 9.16 -2.18
N LEU A 80 -8.86 10.12 -2.67
CA LEU A 80 -7.52 9.90 -3.23
C LEU A 80 -6.47 9.60 -2.16
N ASN A 81 -6.87 9.58 -0.89
CA ASN A 81 -5.99 9.32 0.25
C ASN A 81 -5.11 8.08 0.06
N ILE A 82 -5.70 6.96 -0.36
CA ILE A 82 -4.96 5.71 -0.55
C ILE A 82 -4.15 5.70 -1.84
N VAL A 83 -4.62 6.38 -2.90
CA VAL A 83 -3.89 6.43 -4.17
C VAL A 83 -2.55 7.14 -3.95
N ILE A 84 -2.60 8.37 -3.44
CA ILE A 84 -1.37 9.15 -3.24
C ILE A 84 -0.60 8.63 -2.02
N GLY A 85 -1.30 8.26 -0.95
CA GLY A 85 -0.69 7.69 0.26
C GLY A 85 0.02 6.36 0.01
N GLY A 86 -0.44 5.59 -0.99
CA GLY A 86 0.16 4.32 -1.39
C GLY A 86 1.59 4.44 -1.91
N ALA A 87 2.03 5.63 -2.31
CA ALA A 87 3.42 5.89 -2.69
C ALA A 87 4.41 5.52 -1.56
N SER A 88 3.97 5.57 -0.30
CA SER A 88 4.79 5.12 0.84
C SER A 88 5.32 3.69 0.67
N GLY A 89 4.49 2.76 0.17
CA GLY A 89 4.91 1.38 -0.08
C GLY A 89 5.95 1.28 -1.19
N SER A 90 5.74 2.03 -2.28
CA SER A 90 6.68 2.10 -3.41
C SER A 90 8.06 2.57 -2.99
N PHE A 91 8.14 3.59 -2.11
CA PHE A 91 9.40 4.05 -1.56
C PHE A 91 10.12 2.98 -0.74
N ALA A 92 9.41 2.06 -0.08
CA ALA A 92 10.05 0.94 0.62
C ALA A 92 10.71 -0.05 -0.35
N VAL A 93 10.08 -0.34 -1.50
CA VAL A 93 10.67 -1.17 -2.56
C VAL A 93 11.92 -0.51 -3.13
N LEU A 94 11.83 0.78 -3.45
CA LEU A 94 12.96 1.55 -3.98
C LEU A 94 14.10 1.68 -2.97
N ALA A 95 13.79 1.85 -1.68
CA ALA A 95 14.80 1.87 -0.62
C ALA A 95 15.58 0.55 -0.58
N GLY A 96 14.89 -0.59 -0.63
CA GLY A 96 15.54 -1.91 -0.65
C GLY A 96 16.46 -2.10 -1.85
N ALA A 97 16.01 -1.69 -3.04
CA ALA A 97 16.83 -1.77 -4.26
C ALA A 97 18.03 -0.81 -4.25
N ALA A 98 17.83 0.42 -3.74
CA ALA A 98 18.88 1.42 -3.64
C ALA A 98 20.04 1.02 -2.72
N VAL A 99 19.85 0.05 -1.82
CA VAL A 99 20.94 -0.53 -1.02
C VAL A 99 21.94 -1.26 -1.92
N VAL A 100 21.45 -1.97 -2.93
CA VAL A 100 22.28 -2.74 -3.87
C VAL A 100 22.84 -1.84 -4.97
N ASP A 101 21.96 -1.04 -5.60
CA ASP A 101 22.34 -0.09 -6.64
C ASP A 101 21.57 1.24 -6.46
N PRO A 102 22.25 2.31 -6.01
CA PRO A 102 21.66 3.64 -5.84
C PRO A 102 21.06 4.25 -7.12
N GLN A 103 21.50 3.82 -8.31
CA GLN A 103 21.03 4.38 -9.58
C GLN A 103 19.66 3.83 -9.99
N LEU A 104 19.21 2.73 -9.37
CA LEU A 104 17.94 2.05 -9.62
C LEU A 104 17.76 1.63 -11.08
N SER A 105 17.95 0.33 -11.34
CA SER A 105 17.59 -0.27 -12.63
C SER A 105 16.07 -0.27 -12.86
N ALA A 106 15.64 -0.57 -14.09
CA ALA A 106 14.23 -0.52 -14.47
C ALA A 106 13.34 -1.47 -13.65
N VAL A 107 13.84 -2.66 -13.29
CA VAL A 107 13.04 -3.70 -12.61
C VAL A 107 12.54 -3.25 -11.23
N PRO A 108 13.39 -2.77 -10.29
CA PRO A 108 12.92 -2.20 -9.02
C PRO A 108 11.91 -1.06 -9.17
N VAL A 109 12.11 -0.17 -10.15
CA VAL A 109 11.19 0.95 -10.41
C VAL A 109 9.83 0.42 -10.86
N LEU A 110 9.81 -0.55 -11.77
CA LEU A 110 8.57 -1.19 -12.21
C LEU A 110 7.87 -1.93 -11.07
N LEU A 111 8.60 -2.66 -10.22
CA LEU A 111 8.02 -3.32 -9.04
C LEU A 111 7.46 -2.31 -8.02
N ALA A 112 8.11 -1.15 -7.87
CA ALA A 112 7.59 -0.06 -7.05
C ALA A 112 6.29 0.53 -7.63
N ILE A 113 6.17 0.64 -8.95
CA ILE A 113 4.94 1.06 -9.64
C ILE A 113 3.86 -0.02 -9.50
N VAL A 114 4.20 -1.30 -9.61
CA VAL A 114 3.28 -2.42 -9.37
C VAL A 114 2.72 -2.32 -7.94
N LEU A 115 3.56 -2.11 -6.93
CA LEU A 115 3.09 -1.94 -5.55
C LEU A 115 2.24 -0.68 -5.37
N PHE A 116 2.57 0.41 -6.06
CA PHE A 116 1.76 1.63 -6.09
C PHE A 116 0.35 1.34 -6.60
N LEU A 117 0.25 0.72 -7.78
CA LEU A 117 -1.02 0.37 -8.42
C LEU A 117 -1.78 -0.73 -7.68
N TRP A 118 -1.08 -1.61 -6.97
CA TRP A 118 -1.70 -2.64 -6.13
C TRP A 118 -2.48 -2.03 -4.97
N THR A 119 -1.95 -0.94 -4.40
CA THR A 119 -2.46 -0.31 -3.18
C THR A 119 -3.93 0.13 -3.30
N PRO A 120 -4.37 0.90 -4.33
CA PRO A 120 -5.77 1.27 -4.49
C PRO A 120 -6.71 0.07 -4.58
N SER A 121 -6.40 -0.92 -5.42
CA SER A 121 -7.26 -2.11 -5.56
C SER A 121 -7.41 -2.88 -4.25
N HIS A 122 -6.30 -3.06 -3.53
CA HIS A 122 -6.30 -3.74 -2.23
C HIS A 122 -7.20 -3.03 -1.20
N PHE A 123 -6.94 -1.75 -0.97
CA PHE A 123 -7.63 -1.00 0.09
C PHE A 123 -9.05 -0.57 -0.28
N TRP A 124 -9.35 -0.32 -1.55
CA TRP A 124 -10.74 -0.02 -1.94
C TRP A 124 -11.64 -1.26 -1.80
N SER A 125 -11.12 -2.47 -2.06
CA SER A 125 -11.85 -3.70 -1.74
C SER A 125 -12.13 -3.80 -0.24
N LEU A 126 -11.16 -3.52 0.62
CA LEU A 126 -11.40 -3.43 2.07
C LEU A 126 -12.42 -2.34 2.43
N ALA A 127 -12.34 -1.19 1.77
CA ALA A 127 -13.25 -0.07 2.00
C ALA A 127 -14.69 -0.39 1.60
N ILE A 128 -14.91 -1.21 0.57
CA ILE A 128 -16.25 -1.69 0.19
C ILE A 128 -16.78 -2.59 1.33
N ALA A 129 -15.96 -3.51 1.82
CA ALA A 129 -16.35 -4.42 2.91
C ALA A 129 -16.66 -3.70 4.23
N GLN A 130 -15.92 -2.63 4.51
CA GLN A 130 -15.98 -1.84 5.76
C GLN A 130 -16.60 -0.46 5.57
N LYS A 131 -17.45 -0.29 4.54
CA LYS A 131 -18.00 1.03 4.16
C LYS A 131 -18.69 1.75 5.32
N SER A 132 -19.52 1.05 6.09
CA SER A 132 -20.26 1.63 7.21
C SER A 132 -19.31 2.19 8.28
N ALA A 133 -18.26 1.45 8.63
CA ALA A 133 -17.27 1.91 9.61
C ALA A 133 -16.54 3.18 9.14
N TYR A 134 -16.16 3.25 7.85
CA TYR A 134 -15.54 4.46 7.29
C TYR A 134 -16.50 5.65 7.22
N ALA A 135 -17.76 5.41 6.85
CA ALA A 135 -18.79 6.44 6.81
C ALA A 135 -19.08 7.01 8.20
N SER A 136 -19.25 6.15 9.22
CA SER A 136 -19.47 6.58 10.62
C SER A 136 -18.27 7.35 11.20
N ALA A 137 -17.05 7.04 10.74
CA ALA A 137 -15.84 7.74 11.15
C ALA A 137 -15.57 9.03 10.32
N GLY A 138 -16.45 9.38 9.37
CA GLY A 138 -16.28 10.56 8.52
C GLY A 138 -15.09 10.47 7.55
N VAL A 139 -14.60 9.27 7.24
CA VAL A 139 -13.47 9.08 6.33
C VAL A 139 -14.01 8.90 4.90
N PRO A 140 -13.69 9.80 3.96
CA PRO A 140 -14.28 9.80 2.62
C PRO A 140 -13.60 8.77 1.71
N MET A 141 -13.64 7.48 2.07
CA MET A 141 -13.13 6.41 1.20
C MET A 141 -13.95 6.33 -0.10
N LEU A 142 -13.34 5.90 -1.21
CA LEU A 142 -14.00 5.81 -2.52
C LEU A 142 -15.45 5.24 -2.47
N PRO A 143 -15.74 4.07 -1.88
CA PRO A 143 -17.11 3.53 -1.83
C PRO A 143 -18.08 4.34 -0.94
N VAL A 144 -17.58 5.14 -0.01
CA VAL A 144 -18.39 6.10 0.77
C VAL A 144 -18.87 7.23 -0.14
N VAL A 145 -17.99 7.72 -1.03
CA VAL A 145 -18.27 8.86 -1.92
C VAL A 145 -19.10 8.45 -3.14
N VAL A 146 -18.76 7.35 -3.82
CA VAL A 146 -19.37 6.99 -5.12
C VAL A 146 -20.27 5.75 -5.07
N GLY A 147 -20.37 5.07 -3.92
CA GLY A 147 -21.11 3.82 -3.77
C GLY A 147 -20.30 2.57 -4.15
N ASN A 148 -20.80 1.40 -3.74
CA ASN A 148 -20.06 0.14 -3.89
C ASN A 148 -19.89 -0.29 -5.34
N GLN A 149 -20.93 -0.11 -6.18
CA GLN A 149 -20.88 -0.53 -7.58
C GLN A 149 -19.83 0.26 -8.39
N ALA A 150 -19.80 1.59 -8.22
CA ALA A 150 -18.82 2.43 -8.89
C ALA A 150 -17.40 2.17 -8.36
N ALA A 151 -17.24 2.00 -7.03
CA ALA A 151 -15.96 1.62 -6.44
C ALA A 151 -15.46 0.25 -6.94
N ALA A 152 -16.33 -0.74 -7.08
CA ALA A 152 -15.97 -2.05 -7.62
C ALA A 152 -15.47 -1.96 -9.07
N LYS A 153 -16.11 -1.13 -9.92
CA LYS A 153 -15.63 -0.87 -11.28
C LYS A 153 -14.26 -0.19 -11.29
N ALA A 154 -14.04 0.78 -10.40
CA ALA A 154 -12.74 1.44 -10.25
C ALA A 154 -11.64 0.46 -9.80
N VAL A 155 -11.96 -0.44 -8.85
CA VAL A 155 -11.06 -1.53 -8.43
C VAL A 155 -10.71 -2.43 -9.61
N LEU A 156 -11.69 -2.84 -10.43
CA LEU A 156 -11.43 -3.68 -11.60
C LEU A 156 -10.55 -2.95 -12.62
N ALA A 157 -10.86 -1.69 -12.95
CA ALA A 157 -10.07 -0.88 -13.89
C ALA A 157 -8.62 -0.69 -13.42
N ASN A 158 -8.43 -0.33 -12.15
CA ASN A 158 -7.10 -0.20 -11.55
C ASN A 158 -6.35 -1.55 -11.53
N THR A 159 -7.06 -2.66 -11.30
CA THR A 159 -6.45 -4.00 -11.33
C THR A 159 -6.05 -4.42 -12.73
N ALA A 160 -6.82 -4.08 -13.75
CA ALA A 160 -6.43 -4.32 -15.14
C ALA A 160 -5.12 -3.59 -15.46
N LEU A 161 -5.01 -2.31 -15.08
CA LEU A 161 -3.78 -1.54 -15.23
C LEU A 161 -2.62 -2.17 -14.45
N LEU A 162 -2.83 -2.53 -13.18
CA LEU A 162 -1.85 -3.24 -12.36
C LEU A 162 -1.31 -4.49 -13.05
N VAL A 163 -2.21 -5.35 -13.56
CA VAL A 163 -1.82 -6.61 -14.20
C VAL A 163 -1.02 -6.35 -15.48
N THR A 164 -1.46 -5.39 -16.32
CA THR A 164 -0.71 -4.99 -17.51
C THR A 164 0.70 -4.52 -17.16
N ILE A 165 0.83 -3.65 -16.15
CA ILE A 165 2.15 -3.14 -15.73
C ILE A 165 2.99 -4.24 -15.07
N SER A 166 2.37 -5.21 -14.38
CA SER A 166 3.07 -6.34 -13.76
C SER A 166 3.71 -7.30 -14.76
N VAL A 167 3.33 -7.23 -16.05
CA VAL A 167 4.01 -8.00 -17.09
C VAL A 167 5.29 -7.31 -17.55
N LEU A 168 5.42 -5.99 -17.39
CA LEU A 168 6.54 -5.22 -17.94
C LEU A 168 7.92 -5.70 -17.46
N PRO A 169 8.16 -6.05 -16.18
CA PRO A 169 9.49 -6.48 -15.75
C PRO A 169 10.08 -7.66 -16.52
N PHE A 170 9.23 -8.49 -17.15
CA PHE A 170 9.67 -9.55 -18.08
C PHE A 170 10.50 -9.00 -19.25
N PHE A 171 10.12 -7.84 -19.79
CA PHE A 171 10.84 -7.20 -20.89
C PHE A 171 12.10 -6.43 -20.46
N PHE A 172 12.35 -6.33 -19.15
CA PHE A 172 13.46 -5.56 -18.57
C PHE A 172 14.46 -6.44 -17.79
N GLY A 173 14.38 -7.77 -17.99
CA GLY A 173 15.40 -8.71 -17.49
C GLY A 173 14.86 -9.85 -16.63
N LEU A 174 13.60 -9.81 -16.18
CA LEU A 174 13.01 -10.98 -15.52
C LEU A 174 12.57 -12.03 -16.54
N GLY A 175 12.75 -13.30 -16.21
CA GLY A 175 12.48 -14.44 -17.07
C GLY A 175 11.05 -14.95 -17.02
N TRP A 176 10.87 -16.14 -17.61
CA TRP A 176 9.57 -16.79 -17.75
C TRP A 176 8.99 -17.28 -16.42
N ILE A 177 9.83 -17.52 -15.41
CA ILE A 177 9.34 -17.89 -14.07
C ILE A 177 8.61 -16.67 -13.50
N TYR A 178 9.21 -15.48 -13.51
CA TYR A 178 8.51 -14.27 -13.10
C TYR A 178 7.19 -14.06 -13.85
N LEU A 179 7.21 -14.19 -15.19
CA LEU A 179 6.04 -13.97 -16.02
C LEU A 179 4.88 -14.90 -15.62
N LEU A 180 5.18 -16.18 -15.33
CA LEU A 180 4.18 -17.14 -14.86
C LEU A 180 3.51 -16.66 -13.57
N GLY A 181 4.28 -16.18 -12.60
CA GLY A 181 3.75 -15.63 -11.34
C GLY A 181 2.89 -14.38 -11.56
N ALA A 182 3.37 -13.44 -12.40
CA ALA A 182 2.65 -12.22 -12.73
C ALA A 182 1.29 -12.51 -13.40
N VAL A 183 1.26 -13.41 -14.39
CA VAL A 183 0.03 -13.79 -15.12
C VAL A 183 -0.91 -14.62 -14.24
N ALA A 184 -0.40 -15.61 -13.50
CA ALA A 184 -1.24 -16.47 -12.66
C ALA A 184 -1.88 -15.67 -11.50
N GLY A 185 -1.07 -14.92 -10.76
CA GLY A 185 -1.55 -14.08 -9.66
C GLY A 185 -2.47 -12.96 -10.17
N GLY A 186 -2.08 -12.28 -11.25
CA GLY A 186 -2.86 -11.21 -11.86
C GLY A 186 -4.19 -11.69 -12.43
N GLY A 187 -4.19 -12.83 -13.12
CA GLY A 187 -5.40 -13.47 -13.64
C GLY A 187 -6.38 -13.84 -12.54
N TYR A 188 -5.89 -14.47 -11.46
CA TYR A 188 -6.74 -14.76 -10.30
C TYR A 188 -7.35 -13.49 -9.69
N PHE A 189 -6.56 -12.43 -9.52
CA PHE A 189 -7.06 -11.18 -8.95
C PHE A 189 -8.10 -10.49 -9.84
N LEU A 190 -7.87 -10.48 -11.16
CA LEU A 190 -8.85 -9.98 -12.14
C LEU A 190 -10.17 -10.75 -12.06
N LEU A 191 -10.12 -12.08 -11.99
CA LEU A 191 -11.32 -12.91 -11.87
C LEU A 191 -12.13 -12.54 -10.62
N ARG A 192 -11.46 -12.35 -9.47
CA ARG A 192 -12.14 -11.94 -8.22
C ARG A 192 -12.73 -10.53 -8.31
N ASN A 193 -12.09 -9.62 -9.03
CA ASN A 193 -12.62 -8.26 -9.23
C ASN A 193 -13.78 -8.20 -10.23
N ILE A 194 -13.79 -9.07 -11.25
CA ILE A 194 -14.96 -9.25 -12.12
C ILE A 194 -16.15 -9.75 -11.30
N GLN A 195 -15.92 -10.72 -10.39
CA GLN A 195 -16.96 -11.19 -9.48
C GLN A 195 -17.43 -10.09 -8.52
N LEU A 196 -16.52 -9.24 -8.02
CA LEU A 196 -16.85 -8.08 -7.20
C LEU A 196 -17.72 -7.05 -7.93
N VAL A 197 -17.49 -6.82 -9.22
CA VAL A 197 -18.36 -5.93 -10.02
C VAL A 197 -19.75 -6.53 -10.22
N ARG A 198 -19.87 -7.86 -10.31
CA ARG A 198 -21.16 -8.54 -10.43
C ARG A 198 -21.94 -8.59 -9.11
N ASP A 199 -21.23 -8.76 -8.00
CA ASP A 199 -21.79 -8.77 -6.65
C ASP A 199 -20.90 -7.92 -5.72
N PRO A 200 -21.18 -6.61 -5.55
CA PRO A 200 -20.41 -5.70 -4.71
C PRO A 200 -20.73 -5.87 -3.21
N SER A 201 -20.90 -7.11 -2.76
CA SER A 201 -21.16 -7.49 -1.37
C SER A 201 -19.89 -7.43 -0.53
N SER A 202 -20.06 -7.26 0.79
CA SER A 202 -18.93 -7.24 1.74
C SER A 202 -18.12 -8.55 1.69
N LYS A 203 -18.79 -9.69 1.49
CA LYS A 203 -18.15 -11.01 1.32
C LYS A 203 -17.26 -11.05 0.08
N MET A 204 -17.76 -10.58 -1.06
CA MET A 204 -17.00 -10.58 -2.29
C MET A 204 -15.83 -9.58 -2.23
N ALA A 205 -16.06 -8.43 -1.60
CA ALA A 205 -15.04 -7.41 -1.38
C ALA A 205 -13.89 -7.93 -0.51
N MET A 206 -14.18 -8.66 0.56
CA MET A 206 -13.14 -9.34 1.35
C MET A 206 -12.41 -10.42 0.55
N SER A 207 -13.11 -11.15 -0.32
CA SER A 207 -12.43 -12.14 -1.14
C SER A 207 -11.50 -11.50 -2.18
N SER A 208 -11.89 -10.38 -2.78
CA SER A 208 -11.00 -9.56 -3.63
C SER A 208 -9.80 -9.03 -2.83
N PHE A 209 -10.01 -8.56 -1.59
CA PHE A 209 -8.94 -8.14 -0.70
C PHE A 209 -7.91 -9.26 -0.48
N PHE A 210 -8.33 -10.48 -0.15
CA PHE A 210 -7.38 -11.60 0.01
C PHE A 210 -6.72 -12.00 -1.31
N ALA A 211 -7.44 -11.92 -2.44
CA ALA A 211 -6.89 -12.21 -3.75
C ALA A 211 -5.78 -11.24 -4.15
N SER A 212 -5.88 -9.97 -3.74
CA SER A 212 -4.79 -9.00 -3.93
C SER A 212 -3.52 -9.40 -3.17
N LEU A 213 -3.64 -9.96 -1.94
CA LEU A 213 -2.49 -10.45 -1.18
C LEU A 213 -1.85 -11.66 -1.86
N ILE A 214 -2.67 -12.60 -2.32
CA ILE A 214 -2.20 -13.77 -3.08
C ILE A 214 -1.45 -13.31 -4.34
N GLN A 215 -2.01 -12.38 -5.09
CA GLN A 215 -1.37 -11.84 -6.29
C GLN A 215 0.00 -11.23 -5.99
N LEU A 216 0.10 -10.39 -4.94
CA LEU A 216 1.36 -9.76 -4.58
C LEU A 216 2.40 -10.78 -4.11
N ILE A 217 2.01 -11.75 -3.26
CA ILE A 217 2.89 -12.81 -2.76
C ILE A 217 3.40 -13.66 -3.93
N VAL A 218 2.51 -14.13 -4.81
CA VAL A 218 2.88 -14.95 -5.97
C VAL A 218 3.84 -14.17 -6.87
N LEU A 219 3.54 -12.90 -7.17
CA LEU A 219 4.41 -12.08 -8.00
C LEU A 219 5.81 -11.92 -7.39
N LEU A 220 5.91 -11.62 -6.09
CA LEU A 220 7.20 -11.41 -5.43
C LEU A 220 7.99 -12.71 -5.27
N VAL A 221 7.34 -13.81 -4.88
CA VAL A 221 7.99 -15.13 -4.78
C VAL A 221 8.56 -15.56 -6.12
N PHE A 222 7.79 -15.42 -7.20
CA PHE A 222 8.27 -15.79 -8.52
C PHE A 222 9.36 -14.84 -9.04
N ALA A 223 9.35 -13.55 -8.68
CA ALA A 223 10.47 -12.65 -8.96
C ALA A 223 11.77 -13.09 -8.27
N VAL A 224 11.68 -13.51 -7.00
CA VAL A 224 12.83 -14.03 -6.25
C VAL A 224 13.32 -15.35 -6.83
N LEU A 225 12.42 -16.28 -7.16
CA LEU A 225 12.77 -17.57 -7.77
C LEU A 225 13.42 -17.40 -9.14
N ASP A 226 12.90 -16.50 -9.96
CA ASP A 226 13.45 -16.20 -11.28
C ASP A 226 14.88 -15.66 -11.17
N SER A 227 15.12 -14.72 -10.25
CA SER A 227 16.45 -14.17 -9.95
C SER A 227 17.42 -15.19 -9.34
N GLN A 228 16.97 -16.32 -8.83
CA GLN A 228 17.84 -17.37 -8.26
C GLN A 228 18.10 -18.52 -9.24
N LEU A 229 17.20 -18.75 -10.19
CA LEU A 229 17.22 -19.93 -11.07
C LEU A 229 17.60 -19.60 -12.51
N ILE A 230 17.30 -18.39 -12.99
CA ILE A 230 17.53 -17.95 -14.37
C ILE A 230 18.52 -16.77 -14.41
N GLY A 231 18.40 -15.86 -13.44
CA GLY A 231 19.28 -14.69 -13.26
C GLY A 231 20.61 -15.01 -12.60
#